data_AF-A0A9E3FP34-F1
#
_entry.id   AF-A0A9E3FP34-F1
#
_cell.length_a   1.000
_cell.length_b   1.000
_cell.length_c   1.000
_cell.angle_alpha   90.00
_cell.angle_beta   90.00
_cell.angle_gamma   90.00
#
_symmetry.space_group_name_H-M   'P 1'
#
loop_
_entity.id
_entity.type
_entity.pdbx_description
1 polymer ?
#
loop_
_entity_poly.entity_id
_entity_poly.type
_entity_poly.pdbx_seq_one_letter_code
_entity_poly.pdbx_strand_id
1 'polypeptide(L)'
;MSGIVLSASVRQNLLSLQSTADLLATTQNDLATGKKVNSALDNPTNFFTAQSLNNRASDIGNLLDGIGNGVQVLQAANTGITSLQSLIDSAKSIANQALQTTVGYSTKSNVSTTISGAS
;
A
#
# COMPACT_ATOMS: atom_id res chain seq x y z
N MET A 1 -15.92 52.74 -51.85
CA MET A 1 -15.81 51.67 -50.85
C MET A 1 -17.09 51.69 -50.01
N SER A 2 -18.16 51.03 -50.49
CA SER A 2 -19.42 50.96 -49.74
C SER A 2 -19.17 50.08 -48.53
N GLY A 3 -18.97 50.69 -47.36
CA GLY A 3 -18.82 49.96 -46.11
C GLY A 3 -20.00 49.01 -45.97
N ILE A 4 -19.74 47.73 -45.74
CA ILE A 4 -20.78 46.79 -45.34
C ILE A 4 -21.28 47.27 -43.98
N VAL A 5 -22.26 48.18 -43.97
CA VAL A 5 -23.05 48.49 -42.80
C VAL A 5 -23.94 47.29 -42.59
N LEU A 6 -23.48 46.32 -41.79
CA LEU A 6 -24.38 45.32 -41.24
C LEU A 6 -25.53 46.07 -40.57
N SER A 7 -26.75 45.81 -41.04
CA SER A 7 -27.94 46.31 -40.34
C SER A 7 -27.89 45.82 -38.89
N ALA A 8 -28.46 46.59 -37.96
CA ALA A 8 -28.40 46.28 -36.54
C ALA A 8 -28.82 44.81 -36.24
N SER A 9 -29.82 44.31 -36.98
CA SER A 9 -30.31 42.93 -36.89
C SER A 9 -29.29 41.88 -37.38
N VAL A 10 -28.55 42.13 -38.46
CA VAL A 10 -27.53 41.18 -38.95
C VAL A 10 -26.34 41.13 -38.00
N ARG A 11 -25.95 42.26 -37.39
CA ARG A 11 -24.89 42.28 -36.36
C ARG A 11 -25.32 41.52 -35.10
N GLN A 12 -26.57 41.70 -34.67
CA GLN A 12 -27.12 40.97 -33.53
C GLN A 12 -27.11 39.45 -33.78
N ASN A 13 -27.55 39.01 -34.96
CA ASN A 13 -27.48 37.59 -35.34
C ASN A 13 -26.04 37.07 -35.38
N LEU A 14 -25.11 37.85 -35.92
CA LEU A 14 -23.70 37.49 -35.97
C LEU A 14 -23.06 37.40 -34.56
N LEU A 15 -23.40 38.31 -33.65
CA LEU A 15 -22.96 38.24 -32.25
C LEU A 15 -23.50 36.99 -31.56
N SER A 16 -24.78 36.66 -31.77
CA SER A 16 -25.38 35.43 -31.23
C SER A 16 -24.68 34.18 -31.78
N LEU A 17 -24.39 34.12 -33.08
CA LEU A 17 -23.65 33.00 -33.67
C LEU A 17 -22.22 32.88 -33.13
N GLN A 18 -21.53 34.00 -32.90
CA GLN A 18 -20.21 33.99 -32.26
C GLN A 18 -20.29 33.43 -30.84
N SER A 19 -21.23 33.92 -30.02
CA SER A 19 -21.42 33.38 -28.67
C SER A 19 -21.78 31.89 -28.66
N THR A 20 -22.58 31.41 -29.63
CA THR A 20 -22.87 29.98 -29.79
C THR A 20 -21.61 29.20 -30.17
N ALA A 21 -20.77 29.71 -31.07
CA ALA A 21 -19.52 29.08 -31.46
C ALA A 21 -18.54 28.98 -30.27
N ASP A 22 -18.43 30.03 -29.45
CA ASP A 22 -17.58 30.06 -28.25
C ASP A 22 -18.07 29.06 -27.19
N LEU A 23 -19.39 28.99 -26.97
CA LEU A 23 -19.99 28.01 -26.06
C LEU A 23 -19.76 26.58 -26.55
N LEU A 24 -19.89 26.34 -27.86
CA LEU A 24 -19.63 25.04 -28.46
C LEU A 24 -18.16 24.63 -28.28
N ALA A 25 -17.21 25.53 -28.54
CA ALA A 25 -15.79 25.27 -28.35
C ALA A 25 -15.45 24.94 -26.90
N THR A 26 -16.00 25.70 -25.94
CA THR A 26 -15.83 25.45 -24.51
C THR A 26 -16.40 24.08 -24.13
N THR A 27 -17.62 23.77 -24.59
CA THR A 27 -18.27 22.48 -24.30
C THR A 27 -17.49 21.30 -24.87
N GLN A 28 -16.95 21.43 -26.09
CA GLN A 28 -16.11 20.40 -26.70
C GLN A 28 -14.82 20.18 -25.91
N ASN A 29 -14.20 21.26 -25.42
CA ASN A 29 -13.00 21.16 -24.59
C ASN A 29 -13.29 20.51 -23.23
N ASP A 30 -14.39 20.87 -22.58
CA ASP A 30 -14.82 20.27 -21.32
C ASP A 30 -15.13 18.77 -21.50
N LEU A 31 -15.76 18.39 -22.61
CA LEU A 31 -16.05 16.99 -22.93
C LEU A 31 -14.77 16.20 -23.24
N ALA A 32 -13.83 16.77 -23.99
CA ALA A 32 -12.58 16.13 -24.33
C ALA A 32 -11.67 15.89 -23.12
N THR A 33 -11.70 16.80 -22.15
CA THR A 33 -10.90 16.72 -20.91
C THR A 33 -11.63 16.04 -19.76
N GLY A 34 -12.96 15.93 -19.85
CA GLY A 34 -13.83 15.51 -18.74
C GLY A 34 -13.85 16.49 -17.57
N LYS A 35 -13.32 17.71 -17.74
CA LYS A 35 -13.20 18.72 -16.69
C LYS A 35 -14.07 19.92 -17.03
N LYS A 36 -14.84 20.39 -16.04
CA LYS A 36 -15.62 21.64 -16.12
C LYS A 36 -14.75 22.90 -15.96
N VAL A 37 -13.54 22.75 -15.42
CA VAL A 37 -12.59 23.86 -15.19
C VAL A 37 -11.25 23.40 -15.73
N ASN A 38 -10.86 23.94 -16.87
CA ASN A 38 -9.67 23.53 -17.61
C ASN A 38 -8.50 24.47 -17.39
N SER A 39 -8.78 25.72 -17.05
CA SER A 39 -7.78 26.74 -16.77
C SER A 39 -8.06 27.51 -15.48
N ALA A 40 -7.03 28.18 -14.97
CA ALA A 40 -7.19 29.12 -13.87
C ALA A 40 -8.02 30.36 -14.24
N LEU A 41 -8.17 30.67 -15.53
CA LEU A 41 -9.02 31.78 -16.00
C LEU A 41 -10.51 31.43 -15.92
N ASP A 42 -10.86 30.14 -16.06
CA ASP A 42 -12.26 29.69 -16.01
C ASP A 42 -12.81 29.78 -14.57
N ASN A 43 -12.02 29.29 -13.61
CA ASN A 43 -12.30 29.42 -12.18
C ASN A 43 -11.03 29.14 -11.35
N PRO A 44 -10.35 30.16 -10.82
CA PRO A 44 -9.07 29.96 -10.14
C PRO A 44 -9.21 29.11 -8.88
N THR A 45 -10.24 29.35 -8.07
CA THR A 45 -10.47 28.60 -6.82
C THR A 45 -10.62 27.11 -7.08
N ASN A 46 -11.48 26.74 -8.03
CA ASN A 46 -11.73 25.33 -8.36
C ASN A 46 -10.51 24.69 -9.02
N PHE A 47 -9.83 25.40 -9.92
CA PHE A 47 -8.64 24.89 -10.60
C PHE A 47 -7.52 24.55 -9.62
N PHE A 48 -7.17 25.49 -8.72
CA PHE A 48 -6.10 25.27 -7.75
C PHE A 48 -6.50 24.29 -6.64
N THR A 49 -7.77 24.26 -6.24
CA THR A 49 -8.27 23.24 -5.30
C THR A 49 -8.13 21.84 -5.91
N ALA A 50 -8.58 21.65 -7.16
CA ALA A 50 -8.45 20.38 -7.86
C ALA A 50 -6.97 19.97 -8.05
N GLN A 51 -6.09 20.92 -8.37
CA GLN A 51 -4.66 20.68 -8.46
C GLN A 51 -4.05 20.24 -7.12
N SER A 52 -4.40 20.90 -6.02
CA SER A 52 -3.96 20.51 -4.67
C SER A 52 -4.45 19.11 -4.30
N LEU A 53 -5.71 18.77 -4.62
CA LEU A 53 -6.27 17.45 -4.37
C LEU A 53 -5.57 16.37 -5.21
N ASN A 54 -5.22 16.66 -6.47
CA ASN A 54 -4.46 15.75 -7.32
C ASN A 54 -3.06 15.47 -6.75
N ASN A 55 -2.35 16.50 -6.29
CA ASN A 55 -1.05 16.34 -5.63
C ASN A 55 -1.18 15.47 -4.37
N ARG A 56 -2.20 15.73 -3.54
CA ARG A 56 -2.47 14.94 -2.34
C ARG A 56 -2.78 13.48 -2.65
N ALA A 57 -3.53 13.21 -3.74
CA ALA A 57 -3.81 11.86 -4.18
C ALA A 57 -2.52 11.12 -4.60
N SER A 58 -1.61 11.80 -5.31
CA SER A 58 -0.29 11.25 -5.65
C SER A 58 0.54 10.95 -4.40
N ASP A 59 0.56 11.86 -3.41
CA ASP A 59 1.25 11.64 -2.14
C ASP A 59 0.68 10.45 -1.38
N ILE A 60 -0.65 10.30 -1.35
CA ILE A 60 -1.33 9.15 -0.75
C ILE A 60 -0.95 7.85 -1.47
N GLY A 61 -0.86 7.86 -2.80
CA GLY A 61 -0.38 6.71 -3.59
C GLY A 61 1.02 6.28 -3.17
N ASN A 62 1.97 7.22 -3.10
CA ASN A 62 3.33 6.94 -2.65
C ASN A 62 3.38 6.42 -1.20
N LEU A 63 2.55 6.99 -0.32
CA LEU A 63 2.43 6.51 1.07
C LEU A 63 1.89 5.09 1.13
N LEU A 64 0.88 4.76 0.32
CA LEU A 64 0.28 3.44 0.27
C LEU A 64 1.30 2.39 -0.18
N ASP A 65 2.14 2.70 -1.16
CA ASP A 65 3.23 1.83 -1.59
C ASP A 65 4.26 1.60 -0.47
N GLY A 66 4.61 2.67 0.25
CA GLY A 66 5.47 2.59 1.44
C GLY A 66 4.88 1.70 2.54
N ILE A 67 3.57 1.84 2.81
CA ILE A 67 2.84 1.00 3.75
C ILE A 67 2.82 -0.46 3.27
N GLY A 68 2.60 -0.71 1.97
CA GLY A 68 2.63 -2.04 1.38
C GLY A 68 3.95 -2.76 1.61
N ASN A 69 5.08 -2.06 1.42
CA ASN A 69 6.41 -2.56 1.75
C ASN A 69 6.56 -2.82 3.25
N GLY A 70 6.10 -1.90 4.11
CA GLY A 70 6.13 -2.06 5.56
C GLY A 70 5.34 -3.28 6.05
N VAL A 71 4.18 -3.56 5.47
CA VAL A 71 3.36 -4.75 5.77
C VAL A 71 4.12 -6.04 5.44
N GLN A 72 4.84 -6.09 4.31
CA GLN A 72 5.66 -7.27 3.97
C GLN A 72 6.79 -7.49 4.98
N VAL A 73 7.45 -6.42 5.44
CA VAL A 73 8.47 -6.49 6.48
C VAL A 73 7.87 -7.02 7.80
N LEU A 74 6.71 -6.51 8.20
CA LEU A 74 6.00 -7.00 9.39
C LEU A 74 5.58 -8.46 9.26
N GLN A 75 5.17 -8.90 8.07
CA GLN A 75 4.83 -10.29 7.81
C GLN A 75 6.06 -11.20 7.93
N ALA A 76 7.20 -10.81 7.36
CA ALA A 76 8.45 -11.55 7.50
C ALA A 76 8.92 -11.62 8.96
N ALA A 77 8.81 -10.51 9.70
CA ALA A 77 9.11 -10.48 11.13
C ALA A 77 8.18 -11.41 11.92
N ASN A 78 6.89 -11.42 11.61
CA ASN A 78 5.92 -12.33 12.23
C ASN A 78 6.29 -13.81 12.00
N THR A 79 6.63 -14.19 10.76
CA THR A 79 7.10 -15.55 10.46
C THR A 79 8.37 -15.89 11.23
N GLY A 80 9.34 -14.99 11.28
CA GLY A 80 10.58 -15.19 12.04
C GLY A 80 10.33 -15.42 13.53
N ILE A 81 9.43 -14.62 14.14
CA ILE A 81 9.04 -14.80 15.55
C ILE A 81 8.35 -16.15 15.77
N THR A 82 7.45 -16.57 14.89
CA THR A 82 6.82 -17.90 14.98
C THR A 82 7.85 -19.02 14.92
N SER A 83 8.82 -18.95 14.01
CA SER A 83 9.91 -19.94 13.95
C SER A 83 10.75 -19.97 15.23
N LEU A 84 11.03 -18.80 15.83
CA LEU A 84 11.73 -18.72 17.11
C LEU A 84 10.92 -19.34 18.26
N GLN A 85 9.60 -19.14 18.29
CA GLN A 85 8.72 -19.79 19.26
C GLN A 85 8.81 -21.32 19.14
N SER A 86 8.71 -21.86 17.93
CA SER A 86 8.84 -23.30 17.70
C SER A 86 10.22 -23.85 18.12
N LEU A 87 11.29 -23.09 17.89
CA LEU A 87 12.63 -23.44 18.34
C LEU A 87 12.72 -23.48 19.87
N ILE A 88 12.14 -22.49 20.56
CA ILE A 88 12.10 -22.43 22.03
C ILE A 88 11.32 -23.63 22.59
N ASP A 89 10.19 -24.00 21.98
CA ASP A 89 9.39 -25.15 22.42
C ASP A 89 10.14 -26.48 22.22
N SER A 90 10.86 -26.61 21.11
CA SER A 90 11.75 -27.76 20.86
C SER A 90 12.88 -27.82 21.90
N ALA A 91 13.51 -26.69 22.21
CA ALA A 91 14.57 -26.60 23.20
C ALA A 91 14.06 -26.96 24.61
N LYS A 92 12.86 -26.51 25.00
CA LYS A 92 12.21 -26.93 26.26
C LYS A 92 11.96 -28.42 26.30
N SER A 93 11.49 -29.02 25.20
CA SER A 93 11.28 -30.46 25.11
C SER A 93 12.59 -31.23 25.33
N ILE A 94 13.67 -30.81 24.66
CA ILE A 94 15.01 -31.40 24.85
C ILE A 94 15.50 -31.23 26.29
N ALA A 95 15.35 -30.04 26.89
CA ALA A 95 15.72 -29.78 28.27
C ALA A 95 14.95 -30.68 29.25
N ASN A 96 13.64 -30.88 29.02
CA ASN A 96 12.82 -31.80 29.81
C ASN A 96 13.24 -33.27 29.63
N GLN A 97 13.57 -33.69 28.41
CA GLN A 97 14.10 -35.04 28.15
C GLN A 97 15.44 -35.26 28.86
N ALA A 98 16.33 -34.26 28.84
CA ALA A 98 17.60 -34.31 29.55
C ALA A 98 17.40 -34.36 31.07
N LEU A 99 16.43 -33.62 31.63
CA LEU A 99 16.09 -33.67 33.05
C LEU A 99 15.48 -35.02 33.47
N GLN A 100 14.67 -35.63 32.61
CA GLN A 100 14.08 -36.97 32.85
C GLN A 100 15.07 -38.11 32.64
N THR A 101 16.14 -37.89 31.88
CA THR A 101 17.21 -38.87 31.72
C THR A 101 17.95 -38.98 33.04
N THR A 102 17.47 -39.86 33.91
CA THR A 102 18.21 -40.32 35.09
C THR A 102 19.59 -40.72 34.62
N VAL A 103 20.64 -40.07 35.15
CA VAL A 103 22.03 -40.54 35.06
C VAL A 103 22.06 -41.92 35.71
N GLY A 104 21.78 -42.93 34.89
CA GLY A 104 21.87 -44.32 35.26
C GLY A 104 23.33 -44.58 35.52
N TYR A 105 23.72 -44.50 36.80
CA TYR A 105 24.82 -45.30 37.30
C TYR A 105 24.42 -46.74 37.02
N SER A 106 24.84 -47.26 35.85
CA SER A 106 24.86 -48.68 35.60
C SER A 106 25.73 -49.26 36.71
N THR A 107 25.10 -49.99 37.62
CA THR A 107 25.75 -50.74 38.69
C THR A 107 26.90 -51.52 38.07
N LYS A 108 28.13 -51.08 38.30
CA LYS A 108 29.32 -51.81 37.87
C LYS A 108 29.30 -53.15 38.57
N SER A 109 28.91 -54.19 37.82
CA SER A 109 29.12 -55.62 38.04
C SER A 109 29.49 -56.04 39.47
N ASN A 110 28.51 -56.56 40.23
CA ASN A 110 28.82 -57.35 41.42
C ASN A 110 29.28 -58.74 40.95
N VAL A 111 30.57 -58.93 40.76
CA VAL A 111 31.16 -60.27 40.57
C VAL A 111 31.11 -60.98 41.93
N SER A 112 30.13 -61.87 42.11
CA SER A 112 30.07 -62.78 43.25
C SER A 112 30.93 -64.02 42.94
N THR A 113 32.12 -64.11 43.52
CA THR A 113 32.90 -65.35 43.53
C THR A 113 32.46 -66.21 44.71
N THR A 114 31.69 -67.25 44.47
CA THR A 114 31.47 -68.32 45.47
C THR A 114 32.73 -69.18 45.53
N ILE A 115 33.54 -69.03 46.58
CA ILE A 115 34.58 -70.02 46.92
C ILE A 115 33.91 -71.16 47.66
N SER A 116 33.68 -72.27 46.95
CA SER A 116 33.34 -73.55 47.55
C SER A 116 34.56 -74.09 48.28
N GLY A 117 34.52 -74.12 49.61
CA GLY A 117 35.43 -74.90 50.44
C GLY A 117 36.41 -74.09 51.28
N ALA A 118 35.97 -73.66 52.45
CA ALA A 118 36.80 -73.62 53.65
C ALA A 118 35.88 -73.82 54.85
N SER A 119 35.91 -75.04 55.37
CA SER A 119 35.40 -75.46 56.69
C SER A 119 36.14 -74.75 57.81
#